data_AF-A0A0G1UAZ0-F1
#
_entry.id   AF-A0A0G1UAZ0-F1
#
_cell.length_a   1.000
_cell.length_b   1.000
_cell.length_c   1.000
_cell.angle_alpha   90.00
_cell.angle_beta   90.00
_cell.angle_gamma   90.00
#
_symmetry.space_group_name_H-M   'P 1'
#
loop_
_entity.id
_entity.type
_entity.pdbx_description
1 polymer ?
#
loop_
_entity_poly.entity_id
_entity_poly.type
_entity_poly.pdbx_seq_one_letter_code
_entity_poly.pdbx_strand_id
1 'polypeptide(L)'
;MGLGRIFLSALAIILGVATSVYFFISWWRHRDKKKPLALLYWAIALFLMYWFQAPAIFVSFGKSITVTDFNFFFALTLPITFLALILVYSGLIRLAGINLNQKYKILFAVWFLIAVLFFGYHFFIKGGIIKDYLLPIAGNVAFYVPIRILIIVTVLKLFCRPGLMNVYGILGVAGIVTEAVLGLMRNFFILKTVMVYPPSFWYLAILDSPFFLVAQTASVLLFVFGFFFLHLAQHGSRRELGQ
;
A
#
# COMPACT_ATOMS: atom_id res chain seq x y z
N MET A 1 4.09 25.18 -11.58
CA MET A 1 3.58 23.88 -11.08
C MET A 1 2.08 23.86 -11.22
N GLY A 2 1.49 22.82 -11.83
CA GLY A 2 0.10 22.84 -12.30
C GLY A 2 -0.93 22.42 -11.26
N LEU A 3 -2.01 23.19 -11.14
CA LEU A 3 -3.22 22.95 -10.32
C LEU A 3 -3.73 21.49 -10.37
N GLY A 4 -3.56 20.80 -11.50
CA GLY A 4 -3.96 19.40 -11.67
C GLY A 4 -3.29 18.42 -10.70
N ARG A 5 -2.03 18.64 -10.30
CA ARG A 5 -1.33 17.76 -9.35
C ARG A 5 -1.91 17.85 -7.93
N ILE A 6 -2.25 19.08 -7.53
CA ILE A 6 -2.87 19.36 -6.23
C ILE A 6 -4.26 18.73 -6.18
N PHE A 7 -5.05 18.92 -7.24
CA PHE A 7 -6.40 18.35 -7.33
C PHE A 7 -6.40 16.82 -7.28
N LEU A 8 -5.51 16.18 -8.04
CA LEU A 8 -5.36 14.72 -8.05
C LEU A 8 -4.95 14.15 -6.68
N SER A 9 -4.01 14.80 -5.99
CA SER A 9 -3.56 14.38 -4.65
C SER A 9 -4.68 14.58 -3.62
N ALA A 10 -5.34 15.73 -3.63
CA ALA A 10 -6.47 16.01 -2.75
C ALA A 10 -7.61 14.99 -2.97
N LEU A 11 -7.93 14.67 -4.21
CA LEU A 11 -8.95 13.66 -4.55
C LEU A 11 -8.59 12.29 -4.00
N ALA A 12 -7.33 11.83 -4.17
CA ALA A 12 -6.90 10.54 -3.65
C ALA A 12 -6.95 10.48 -2.12
N ILE A 13 -6.68 11.59 -1.43
CA ILE A 13 -6.80 11.67 0.04
C ILE A 13 -8.26 11.60 0.46
N ILE A 14 -9.12 12.42 -0.15
CA ILE A 14 -10.56 12.44 0.17
C ILE A 14 -11.15 11.06 -0.06
N LEU A 15 -10.88 10.45 -1.21
CA LEU A 15 -11.38 9.11 -1.54
C LEU A 15 -10.78 8.04 -0.62
N GLY A 16 -9.48 8.10 -0.33
CA GLY A 16 -8.82 7.16 0.58
C GLY A 16 -9.41 7.21 1.99
N VAL A 17 -9.60 8.42 2.55
CA VAL A 17 -10.19 8.64 3.87
C VAL A 17 -11.65 8.22 3.89
N ALA A 18 -12.46 8.66 2.92
CA ALA A 18 -13.87 8.31 2.84
C ALA A 18 -14.07 6.79 2.71
N THR A 19 -13.25 6.11 1.90
CA THR A 19 -13.31 4.66 1.71
C THR A 19 -12.86 3.90 2.97
N SER A 20 -11.81 4.40 3.65
CA SER A 20 -11.37 3.86 4.94
C SER A 20 -12.49 3.93 5.98
N VAL A 21 -13.11 5.10 6.13
CA VAL A 21 -14.25 5.31 7.05
C VAL A 21 -15.42 4.40 6.67
N TYR A 22 -15.75 4.30 5.38
CA TYR A 22 -16.80 3.41 4.89
C TYR A 22 -16.52 1.94 5.28
N PHE A 23 -15.31 1.43 5.04
CA PHE A 23 -14.97 0.06 5.42
C PHE A 23 -14.94 -0.16 6.92
N PHE A 24 -14.50 0.82 7.71
CA PHE A 24 -14.55 0.75 9.16
C PHE A 24 -15.98 0.70 9.68
N ILE A 25 -16.88 1.54 9.17
CA ILE A 25 -18.30 1.53 9.52
C ILE A 25 -18.95 0.22 9.07
N SER A 26 -18.66 -0.24 7.85
CA SER A 26 -19.17 -1.50 7.31
C SER A 26 -18.71 -2.70 8.13
N TRP A 27 -17.45 -2.70 8.57
CA TRP A 27 -16.91 -3.65 9.53
C TRP A 27 -17.67 -3.62 10.87
N TRP A 28 -17.84 -2.41 11.45
CA TRP A 28 -18.51 -2.24 12.74
C TRP A 28 -19.96 -2.72 12.71
N ARG A 29 -20.71 -2.39 11.66
CA ARG A 29 -22.12 -2.79 11.48
C ARG A 29 -22.32 -4.28 11.22
N HIS A 30 -21.29 -4.98 10.76
CA HIS A 30 -21.36 -6.38 10.37
C HIS A 30 -20.40 -7.28 11.14
N ARG A 31 -20.08 -6.91 12.38
CA ARG A 31 -19.12 -7.63 13.25
C ARG A 31 -19.43 -9.12 13.38
N ASP A 32 -20.70 -9.50 13.32
CA ASP A 32 -21.14 -10.89 13.51
C ASP A 32 -21.07 -11.75 12.23
N LYS A 33 -20.79 -11.17 11.06
CA LYS A 33 -20.73 -11.90 9.78
C LYS A 33 -19.36 -12.56 9.60
N LYS A 34 -19.30 -13.73 8.93
CA LYS A 34 -18.09 -14.59 8.74
C LYS A 34 -16.79 -13.93 8.23
N LYS A 35 -16.77 -12.70 7.68
CA LYS A 35 -15.54 -12.08 7.13
C LYS A 35 -15.43 -10.56 7.39
N PRO A 36 -15.57 -10.07 8.63
CA PRO A 36 -15.59 -8.62 8.88
C PRO A 36 -14.16 -8.06 8.93
N LEU A 37 -13.19 -8.83 9.44
CA LEU A 37 -11.82 -8.38 9.67
C LEU A 37 -11.04 -7.98 8.41
N ALA A 38 -11.40 -8.50 7.23
CA ALA A 38 -10.77 -8.08 5.98
C ALA A 38 -11.02 -6.60 5.70
N LEU A 39 -12.23 -6.11 5.99
CA LEU A 39 -12.60 -4.70 5.82
C LEU A 39 -11.84 -3.80 6.79
N LEU A 40 -11.64 -4.26 8.05
CA LEU A 40 -10.84 -3.52 9.02
C LEU A 40 -9.38 -3.39 8.55
N TYR A 41 -8.78 -4.48 8.05
CA TYR A 41 -7.41 -4.41 7.54
C TYR A 41 -7.28 -3.47 6.34
N TRP A 42 -8.25 -3.48 5.41
CA TRP A 42 -8.24 -2.57 4.28
C TRP A 42 -8.50 -1.11 4.68
N ALA A 43 -9.37 -0.86 5.66
CA ALA A 43 -9.58 0.48 6.22
C ALA A 43 -8.28 1.05 6.79
N ILE A 44 -7.62 0.28 7.66
CA ILE A 44 -6.34 0.68 8.26
C ILE A 44 -5.26 0.81 7.17
N ALA A 45 -5.19 -0.10 6.19
CA ALA A 45 -4.22 -0.01 5.11
C ALA A 45 -4.39 1.28 4.27
N LEU A 46 -5.61 1.59 3.85
CA LEU A 46 -5.90 2.83 3.11
C LEU A 46 -5.58 4.08 3.94
N PHE A 47 -5.88 4.03 5.25
CA PHE A 47 -5.52 5.11 6.18
C PHE A 47 -4.00 5.28 6.28
N LEU A 48 -3.24 4.21 6.39
CA LEU A 48 -1.78 4.29 6.45
C LEU A 48 -1.16 4.77 5.13
N MET A 49 -1.76 4.45 3.97
CA MET A 49 -1.22 4.83 2.66
C MET A 49 -1.37 6.31 2.33
N TYR A 50 -2.37 7.03 2.86
CA TYR A 50 -2.51 8.46 2.53
C TYR A 50 -1.40 9.33 3.16
N TRP A 51 -0.78 8.88 4.25
CA TRP A 51 0.30 9.64 4.92
C TRP A 51 1.44 9.97 3.97
N PHE A 52 1.67 9.13 2.96
CA PHE A 52 2.69 9.35 1.95
C PHE A 52 2.42 10.55 1.03
N GLN A 53 1.20 11.08 0.97
CA GLN A 53 0.88 12.25 0.17
C GLN A 53 1.14 13.57 0.90
N ALA A 54 1.35 13.54 2.22
CA ALA A 54 1.53 14.75 3.02
C ALA A 54 2.73 15.62 2.57
N PRO A 55 3.93 15.08 2.23
CA PRO A 55 5.05 15.90 1.77
C PRO A 55 4.77 16.54 0.43
N ALA A 56 4.16 15.81 -0.50
CA ALA A 56 3.81 16.35 -1.80
C ALA A 56 2.87 17.55 -1.67
N ILE A 57 1.94 17.50 -0.70
CA ILE A 57 1.06 18.62 -0.37
C ILE A 57 1.82 19.77 0.28
N PHE A 58 2.66 19.50 1.29
CA PHE A 58 3.42 20.55 1.98
C PHE A 58 4.38 21.28 1.03
N VAL A 59 5.06 20.56 0.14
CA VAL A 59 5.89 21.14 -0.93
C VAL A 59 5.03 21.96 -1.90
N SER A 60 3.82 21.47 -2.25
CA SER A 60 2.90 22.21 -3.13
C SER A 60 2.39 23.52 -2.52
N PHE A 61 2.39 23.65 -1.19
CA PHE A 61 2.06 24.90 -0.48
C PHE A 61 3.26 25.84 -0.30
N GLY A 62 4.41 25.56 -0.92
CA GLY A 62 5.58 26.42 -0.86
C GLY A 62 6.31 26.39 0.48
N LYS A 63 6.03 25.41 1.35
CA LYS A 63 6.81 25.22 2.57
C LYS A 63 8.17 24.63 2.20
N SER A 64 9.24 25.33 2.59
CA SER A 64 10.59 24.80 2.52
C SER A 64 10.73 23.66 3.52
N ILE A 65 10.89 22.43 3.03
CA ILE A 65 11.18 21.25 3.85
C ILE A 65 12.70 21.10 3.88
N THR A 66 13.30 21.12 5.07
CA THR A 66 14.74 20.91 5.19
C THR A 66 15.08 19.45 4.87
N VAL A 67 16.31 19.18 4.41
CA VAL A 67 16.80 17.83 4.13
C VAL A 67 16.61 16.89 5.34
N THR A 68 16.79 17.40 6.55
CA THR A 68 16.68 16.63 7.79
C THR A 68 15.24 16.23 8.09
N ASP A 69 14.29 17.16 7.99
CA ASP A 69 12.86 16.89 8.17
C ASP A 69 12.35 15.90 7.11
N PHE A 70 12.87 16.05 5.89
CA PHE A 70 12.53 15.18 4.79
C PHE A 70 13.02 13.74 5.01
N ASN A 71 14.26 13.56 5.45
CA ASN A 71 14.84 12.25 5.76
C ASN A 71 14.07 11.52 6.85
N PHE A 72 13.71 12.24 7.93
CA PHE A 72 12.90 11.69 9.01
C PHE A 72 11.52 11.26 8.52
N PHE A 73 10.85 12.11 7.74
CA PHE A 73 9.54 11.80 7.18
C PHE A 73 9.61 10.57 6.27
N PHE A 74 10.57 10.53 5.36
CA PHE A 74 10.76 9.41 4.46
C PHE A 74 11.05 8.11 5.22
N ALA A 75 11.94 8.16 6.21
CA ALA A 75 12.28 7.02 7.05
C ALA A 75 11.08 6.49 7.87
N LEU A 76 10.13 7.35 8.28
CA LEU A 76 8.89 6.95 8.95
C LEU A 76 7.84 6.43 7.97
N THR A 77 7.78 7.00 6.76
CA THR A 77 6.82 6.56 5.77
C THR A 77 7.08 5.13 5.32
N LEU A 78 8.33 4.78 5.00
CA LEU A 78 8.67 3.43 4.54
C LEU A 78 8.03 2.30 5.40
N PRO A 79 8.30 2.19 6.72
CA PRO A 79 7.70 1.16 7.56
C PRO A 79 6.17 1.24 7.59
N ILE A 80 5.58 2.44 7.52
CA ILE A 80 4.13 2.62 7.46
C ILE A 80 3.53 2.05 6.17
N THR A 81 4.11 2.30 4.99
CA THR A 81 3.61 1.65 3.74
C THR A 81 3.83 0.16 3.77
N PHE A 82 4.94 -0.30 4.34
CA PHE A 82 5.18 -1.72 4.46
C PHE A 82 4.09 -2.38 5.32
N LEU A 83 3.79 -1.81 6.48
CA LEU A 83 2.68 -2.25 7.33
C LEU A 83 1.34 -2.18 6.59
N ALA A 84 1.08 -1.14 5.82
CA ALA A 84 -0.13 -1.02 5.02
C ALA A 84 -0.24 -2.18 4.01
N LEU A 85 0.83 -2.54 3.30
CA LEU A 85 0.85 -3.67 2.36
C LEU A 85 0.66 -5.02 3.06
N ILE A 86 1.23 -5.19 4.27
CA ILE A 86 0.98 -6.37 5.12
C ILE A 86 -0.50 -6.49 5.46
N LEU A 87 -1.17 -5.38 5.78
CA LEU A 87 -2.61 -5.34 6.07
C LEU A 87 -3.44 -5.63 4.81
N VAL A 88 -3.06 -5.07 3.65
CA VAL A 88 -3.69 -5.42 2.35
C VAL A 88 -3.62 -6.93 2.11
N TYR A 89 -2.43 -7.52 2.22
CA TYR A 89 -2.20 -8.95 2.04
C TYR A 89 -2.99 -9.79 3.04
N SER A 90 -2.99 -9.40 4.32
CA SER A 90 -3.73 -10.08 5.39
C SER A 90 -5.24 -10.04 5.14
N GLY A 91 -5.76 -8.91 4.67
CA GLY A 91 -7.15 -8.76 4.24
C GLY A 91 -7.48 -9.70 3.08
N LEU A 92 -6.61 -9.79 2.07
CA LEU A 92 -6.79 -10.68 0.92
C LEU A 92 -6.77 -12.17 1.28
N ILE A 93 -5.83 -12.62 2.14
CA ILE A 93 -5.80 -14.00 2.64
C ILE A 93 -7.11 -14.36 3.35
N ARG A 94 -7.57 -13.48 4.25
CA ARG A 94 -8.83 -13.65 4.99
C ARG A 94 -10.02 -13.71 4.04
N LEU A 95 -10.04 -12.82 3.07
CA LEU A 95 -11.07 -12.75 2.05
C LEU A 95 -11.10 -14.05 1.23
N ALA A 96 -9.93 -14.51 0.82
CA ALA A 96 -9.72 -15.77 0.14
C ALA A 96 -9.92 -16.98 1.06
N GLY A 97 -10.15 -16.83 2.36
CA GLY A 97 -10.25 -17.98 3.28
C GLY A 97 -9.06 -18.94 3.16
N ILE A 98 -7.87 -18.41 2.84
CA ILE A 98 -6.65 -19.21 2.73
C ILE A 98 -6.15 -19.46 4.15
N ASN A 99 -6.19 -20.71 4.58
CA ASN A 99 -5.58 -21.13 5.82
C ASN A 99 -4.10 -21.44 5.58
N LEU A 100 -3.23 -20.51 5.96
CA LEU A 100 -1.80 -20.72 5.91
C LEU A 100 -1.38 -21.78 6.93
N ASN A 101 -0.53 -22.73 6.51
CA ASN A 101 0.10 -23.68 7.43
C ASN A 101 0.92 -22.93 8.49
N GLN A 102 1.05 -23.51 9.67
CA GLN A 102 1.75 -22.89 10.81
C GLN A 102 3.18 -22.47 10.46
N LYS A 103 3.90 -23.30 9.68
CA LYS A 103 5.23 -22.99 9.15
C LYS A 103 5.28 -21.65 8.38
N TYR A 104 4.32 -21.42 7.48
CA TYR A 104 4.27 -20.19 6.68
C TYR A 104 3.85 -18.98 7.51
N LYS A 105 2.99 -19.17 8.53
CA LYS A 105 2.66 -18.11 9.50
C LYS A 105 3.89 -17.68 10.30
N ILE A 106 4.67 -18.64 10.79
CA ILE A 106 5.92 -18.38 11.51
C ILE A 106 6.92 -17.68 10.61
N LEU A 107 7.13 -18.20 9.38
CA LEU A 107 8.05 -17.57 8.42
C LEU A 107 7.66 -16.12 8.12
N PHE A 108 6.36 -15.87 7.89
CA PHE A 108 5.85 -14.52 7.66
C PHE A 108 6.04 -13.60 8.88
N ALA A 109 5.79 -14.11 10.09
CA ALA A 109 6.00 -13.36 11.33
C ALA A 109 7.47 -13.04 11.58
N VAL A 110 8.38 -13.99 11.34
CA VAL A 110 9.84 -13.78 11.43
C VAL A 110 10.29 -12.76 10.38
N TRP A 111 9.84 -12.89 9.14
CA TRP A 111 10.16 -11.94 8.09
C TRP A 111 9.65 -10.52 8.39
N PHE A 112 8.43 -10.40 8.94
CA PHE A 112 7.91 -9.12 9.43
C PHE A 112 8.76 -8.57 10.58
N LEU A 113 9.16 -9.39 11.55
CA LEU A 113 10.01 -8.97 12.66
C LEU A 113 11.38 -8.48 12.15
N ILE A 114 11.98 -9.18 11.18
CA ILE A 114 13.22 -8.76 10.52
C ILE A 114 13.02 -7.40 9.86
N ALA A 115 11.89 -7.16 9.18
CA ALA A 115 11.59 -5.86 8.58
C ALA A 115 11.48 -4.75 9.65
N VAL A 116 10.78 -5.01 10.76
CA VAL A 116 10.64 -4.07 11.88
C VAL A 116 12.01 -3.73 12.48
N LEU A 117 12.86 -4.73 12.73
CA LEU A 117 14.22 -4.52 13.24
C LEU A 117 15.07 -3.75 12.24
N PHE A 118 14.97 -4.08 10.94
CA PHE A 118 15.71 -3.40 9.87
C PHE A 118 15.34 -1.92 9.77
N PHE A 119 14.04 -1.60 9.68
CA PHE A 119 13.57 -0.21 9.63
C PHE A 119 13.86 0.53 10.94
N GLY A 120 13.65 -0.12 12.09
CA GLY A 120 13.93 0.43 13.41
C GLY A 120 15.40 0.78 13.60
N TYR A 121 16.33 -0.08 13.20
CA TYR A 121 17.77 0.20 13.23
C TYR A 121 18.12 1.45 12.40
N HIS A 122 17.62 1.53 11.16
CA HIS A 122 17.92 2.68 10.30
C HIS A 122 17.25 3.97 10.79
N PHE A 123 16.11 3.88 11.48
CA PHE A 123 15.42 5.05 12.02
C PHE A 123 16.05 5.53 13.33
N PHE A 124 16.12 4.68 14.36
CA PHE A 124 16.53 5.05 15.71
C PHE A 124 18.05 5.11 15.89
N ILE A 125 18.81 4.22 15.24
CA ILE A 125 20.27 4.12 15.45
C ILE A 125 21.02 4.97 14.42
N LYS A 126 20.60 4.94 13.15
CA LYS A 126 21.21 5.77 12.08
C LYS A 126 20.62 7.18 11.99
N GLY A 127 19.67 7.53 12.86
CA GLY A 127 19.07 8.86 12.96
C GLY A 127 18.25 9.26 11.74
N GLY A 128 17.73 8.27 10.98
CA GLY A 128 16.98 8.52 9.74
C GLY A 128 17.80 9.12 8.61
N ILE A 129 19.11 9.36 8.80
CA ILE A 129 19.97 9.92 7.75
C ILE A 129 20.27 8.80 6.75
N ILE A 130 19.77 8.96 5.54
CA ILE A 130 20.06 8.07 4.40
C ILE A 130 21.49 8.35 3.92
N LYS A 131 22.49 7.97 4.72
CA LYS A 131 23.92 8.11 4.36
C LYS A 131 24.36 7.01 3.40
N ASP A 132 23.61 5.93 3.31
CA ASP A 132 23.90 4.77 2.48
C ASP A 132 22.70 4.39 1.62
N TYR A 133 22.95 3.50 0.68
CA TYR A 133 21.94 2.94 -0.21
C TYR A 133 21.25 1.69 0.37
N LEU A 134 21.64 1.25 1.58
CA LEU A 134 21.19 -0.01 2.14
C LEU A 134 19.69 0.02 2.43
N LEU A 135 19.21 1.09 3.08
CA LEU A 135 17.80 1.28 3.40
C LEU A 135 16.91 1.22 2.14
N PRO A 136 17.13 2.03 1.08
CA PRO A 136 16.30 1.94 -0.11
C PRO A 136 16.48 0.63 -0.88
N ILE A 137 17.69 0.06 -0.97
CA ILE A 137 17.89 -1.18 -1.74
C ILE A 137 17.26 -2.37 -1.03
N ALA A 138 17.66 -2.67 0.20
CA ALA A 138 17.14 -3.80 0.95
C ALA A 138 15.66 -3.60 1.29
N GLY A 139 15.23 -2.37 1.59
CA GLY A 139 13.83 -1.98 1.72
C GLY A 139 12.97 -2.46 0.55
N ASN A 140 13.38 -2.11 -0.67
CA ASN A 140 12.66 -2.46 -1.90
C ASN A 140 12.75 -3.95 -2.23
N VAL A 141 13.96 -4.53 -2.22
CA VAL A 141 14.19 -5.90 -2.69
C VAL A 141 13.74 -6.95 -1.69
N ALA A 142 14.03 -6.79 -0.39
CA ALA A 142 13.76 -7.82 0.62
C ALA A 142 12.34 -7.72 1.21
N PHE A 143 11.70 -6.55 1.14
CA PHE A 143 10.41 -6.31 1.80
C PHE A 143 9.28 -5.94 0.82
N TYR A 144 9.41 -4.85 0.07
CA TYR A 144 8.31 -4.38 -0.78
C TYR A 144 8.02 -5.25 -2.00
N VAL A 145 9.04 -5.70 -2.72
CA VAL A 145 8.85 -6.56 -3.90
C VAL A 145 8.19 -7.89 -3.51
N PRO A 146 8.66 -8.62 -2.48
CA PRO A 146 8.03 -9.86 -2.04
C PRO A 146 6.57 -9.67 -1.61
N ILE A 147 6.22 -8.64 -0.82
CA ILE A 147 4.81 -8.45 -0.41
C ILE A 147 3.91 -8.16 -1.60
N ARG A 148 4.37 -7.39 -2.59
CA ARG A 148 3.59 -7.11 -3.81
C ARG A 148 3.38 -8.36 -4.64
N ILE A 149 4.40 -9.20 -4.79
CA ILE A 149 4.27 -10.50 -5.47
C ILE A 149 3.25 -11.38 -4.72
N LEU A 150 3.32 -11.45 -3.39
CA LEU A 150 2.37 -12.20 -2.58
C LEU A 150 0.93 -11.68 -2.74
N ILE A 151 0.73 -10.36 -2.81
CA ILE A 151 -0.56 -9.74 -3.10
C ILE A 151 -1.07 -10.19 -4.48
N ILE A 152 -0.26 -10.07 -5.53
CA ILE A 152 -0.63 -10.46 -6.91
C ILE A 152 -1.04 -11.93 -6.94
N VAL A 153 -0.20 -12.83 -6.44
CA VAL A 153 -0.47 -14.28 -6.43
C VAL A 153 -1.76 -14.59 -5.68
N THR A 154 -1.99 -13.94 -4.54
CA THR A 154 -3.19 -14.17 -3.73
C THR A 154 -4.46 -13.68 -4.43
N VAL A 155 -4.39 -12.53 -5.07
CA VAL A 155 -5.52 -11.94 -5.83
C VAL A 155 -5.85 -12.78 -7.05
N LEU A 156 -4.85 -13.24 -7.80
CA LEU A 156 -5.06 -14.12 -8.94
C LEU A 156 -5.68 -15.46 -8.52
N LYS A 157 -5.19 -16.06 -7.42
CA LYS A 157 -5.80 -17.28 -6.86
C LYS A 157 -7.23 -17.05 -6.39
N LEU A 158 -7.53 -15.87 -5.85
CA LEU A 158 -8.86 -15.47 -5.44
C LEU A 158 -9.81 -15.37 -6.65
N PHE A 159 -9.32 -14.85 -7.77
CA PHE A 159 -10.10 -14.68 -9.01
C PHE A 159 -10.56 -16.02 -9.62
N CYS A 160 -9.78 -17.09 -9.46
CA CYS A 160 -10.17 -18.43 -9.90
C CYS A 160 -11.37 -19.04 -9.16
N ARG A 161 -12.01 -18.31 -8.23
CA ARG A 161 -13.20 -18.79 -7.51
C ARG A 161 -14.49 -18.41 -8.23
N PRO A 162 -15.42 -19.36 -8.43
CA PRO A 162 -16.66 -19.12 -9.15
C PRO A 162 -17.46 -17.90 -8.64
N GLY A 163 -17.54 -17.72 -7.32
CA GLY A 163 -18.29 -16.60 -6.70
C GLY A 163 -17.70 -15.20 -6.90
N LEU A 164 -16.52 -15.07 -7.53
CA LEU A 164 -15.88 -13.79 -7.85
C LEU A 164 -15.70 -13.56 -9.35
N MET A 165 -16.20 -14.46 -10.20
CA MET A 165 -16.18 -14.31 -11.67
C MET A 165 -17.31 -13.42 -12.19
N ASN A 166 -17.77 -12.45 -11.40
CA ASN A 166 -18.71 -11.41 -11.83
C ASN A 166 -17.95 -10.13 -12.20
N VAL A 167 -18.62 -9.20 -12.90
CA VAL A 167 -18.00 -7.94 -13.37
C VAL A 167 -17.33 -7.18 -12.23
N TYR A 168 -17.98 -7.10 -11.05
CA TYR A 168 -17.42 -6.43 -9.88
C TYR A 168 -16.16 -7.13 -9.35
N GLY A 169 -16.10 -8.46 -9.36
CA GLY A 169 -14.94 -9.23 -8.96
C GLY A 169 -13.77 -9.05 -9.92
N ILE A 170 -14.04 -9.03 -11.23
CA ILE A 170 -13.05 -8.74 -12.28
C ILE A 170 -12.46 -7.33 -12.07
N LEU A 171 -13.32 -6.31 -11.90
CA LEU A 171 -12.87 -4.94 -11.68
C LEU A 171 -12.07 -4.80 -10.39
N GLY A 172 -12.51 -5.45 -9.31
CA GLY A 172 -11.81 -5.45 -8.03
C GLY A 172 -10.41 -6.07 -8.13
N VAL A 173 -10.31 -7.24 -8.77
CA VAL A 173 -9.04 -7.94 -9.04
C VAL A 173 -8.12 -7.10 -9.92
N ALA A 174 -8.65 -6.56 -11.03
CA ALA A 174 -7.89 -5.73 -11.95
C ALA A 174 -7.33 -4.49 -11.25
N GLY A 175 -8.12 -3.82 -10.40
CA GLY A 175 -7.65 -2.67 -9.63
C GLY A 175 -6.47 -3.00 -8.72
N ILE A 176 -6.57 -4.08 -7.93
CA ILE A 176 -5.52 -4.47 -6.98
C ILE A 176 -4.26 -4.99 -7.71
N VAL A 177 -4.42 -5.77 -8.78
CA VAL A 177 -3.28 -6.26 -9.57
C VAL A 177 -2.58 -5.10 -10.27
N THR A 178 -3.32 -4.18 -10.88
CA THR A 178 -2.75 -3.00 -11.54
C THR A 178 -2.02 -2.13 -10.53
N GLU A 179 -2.56 -1.94 -9.33
CA GLU A 179 -1.85 -1.26 -8.24
C GLU A 179 -0.53 -1.95 -7.93
N ALA A 180 -0.56 -3.27 -7.74
CA ALA A 180 0.62 -4.01 -7.31
C ALA A 180 1.73 -3.97 -8.38
N VAL A 181 1.35 -4.06 -9.66
CA VAL A 181 2.26 -3.90 -10.80
C VAL A 181 2.83 -2.48 -10.86
N LEU A 182 1.98 -1.45 -10.76
CA LEU A 182 2.41 -0.05 -10.72
C LEU A 182 3.35 0.20 -9.52
N GLY A 183 3.08 -0.46 -8.41
CA GLY A 183 3.94 -0.51 -7.24
C GLY A 183 5.31 -1.08 -7.54
N LEU A 184 5.39 -2.26 -8.15
CA LEU A 184 6.66 -2.85 -8.57
C LEU A 184 7.43 -1.93 -9.52
N MET A 185 6.74 -1.26 -10.45
CA MET A 185 7.36 -0.25 -11.31
C MET A 185 7.93 0.93 -10.52
N ARG A 186 7.22 1.43 -9.50
CA ARG A 186 7.75 2.45 -8.59
C ARG A 186 8.94 1.95 -7.80
N ASN A 187 8.89 0.72 -7.28
CA ASN A 187 10.00 0.11 -6.55
C ASN A 187 11.26 0.03 -7.45
N PHE A 188 11.10 -0.36 -8.72
CA PHE A 188 12.19 -0.36 -9.70
C PHE A 188 12.69 1.06 -10.03
N PHE A 189 11.79 2.03 -10.18
CA PHE A 189 12.15 3.43 -10.38
C PHE A 189 12.96 3.99 -9.21
N ILE A 190 12.57 3.67 -7.97
CA ILE A 190 13.32 4.02 -6.75
C ILE A 190 14.72 3.42 -6.85
N LEU A 191 14.85 2.10 -7.08
CA LEU A 191 16.14 1.42 -7.17
C LEU A 191 17.05 2.04 -8.25
N LYS A 192 16.50 2.29 -9.44
CA LYS A 192 17.24 2.96 -10.52
C LYS A 192 17.73 4.34 -10.10
N THR A 193 16.87 5.13 -9.46
CA THR A 193 17.21 6.50 -9.04
C THR A 193 18.27 6.50 -7.94
N VAL A 194 18.15 5.57 -6.99
CA VAL A 194 19.13 5.35 -5.90
C VAL A 194 20.51 5.01 -6.45
N MET A 195 20.60 4.24 -7.53
CA MET A 195 21.89 3.89 -8.16
C MET A 195 22.54 5.04 -8.95
N VAL A 196 21.74 6.02 -9.41
CA VAL A 196 22.23 7.13 -10.25
C VAL A 196 22.65 8.34 -9.42
N TYR A 197 21.98 8.60 -8.29
CA TYR A 197 22.20 9.78 -7.47
C TYR A 197 22.94 9.46 -6.17
N PRO A 198 23.70 10.42 -5.58
CA PRO A 198 24.32 10.24 -4.27
C PRO A 198 23.29 9.93 -3.16
N PRO A 199 23.68 9.27 -2.05
CA PRO A 199 22.78 8.89 -0.95
C PRO A 199 21.99 10.07 -0.37
N SER A 200 22.58 11.27 -0.41
CA SER A 200 21.98 12.49 0.10
C SER A 200 21.03 13.21 -0.87
N PHE A 201 20.87 12.74 -2.12
CA PHE A 201 20.11 13.48 -3.15
C PHE A 201 19.10 12.62 -3.94
N TRP A 202 19.22 11.29 -3.93
CA TRP A 202 18.35 10.42 -4.71
C TRP A 202 16.86 10.61 -4.39
N TYR A 203 16.51 10.95 -3.15
CA TYR A 203 15.14 11.16 -2.73
C TYR A 203 14.53 12.45 -3.31
N LEU A 204 15.33 13.52 -3.48
CA LEU A 204 14.86 14.75 -4.13
C LEU A 204 14.52 14.47 -5.59
N ALA A 205 15.37 13.70 -6.27
CA ALA A 205 15.12 13.28 -7.64
C ALA A 205 13.82 12.45 -7.78
N ILE A 206 13.45 11.68 -6.75
CA ILE A 206 12.19 10.93 -6.73
C ILE A 206 10.99 11.85 -6.49
N LEU A 207 11.09 12.81 -5.58
CA LEU A 207 10.00 13.76 -5.30
C LEU A 207 9.71 14.68 -6.49
N ASP A 208 10.75 15.15 -7.15
CA ASP A 208 10.62 16.00 -8.34
C ASP A 208 10.12 15.22 -9.56
N SER A 209 10.12 13.88 -9.48
CA SER A 209 9.64 13.03 -10.56
C SER A 209 8.11 13.11 -10.71
N PRO A 210 7.61 13.59 -11.88
CA PRO A 210 6.17 13.57 -12.16
C PRO A 210 5.61 12.15 -12.19
N PHE A 211 6.42 11.18 -12.64
CA PHE A 211 6.02 9.78 -12.68
C PHE A 211 5.74 9.25 -11.27
N PHE A 212 6.61 9.52 -10.29
CA PHE A 212 6.46 9.01 -8.94
C PHE A 212 5.18 9.54 -8.29
N LEU A 213 4.93 10.85 -8.40
CA LEU A 213 3.71 11.49 -7.89
C LEU A 213 2.45 10.91 -8.52
N VAL A 214 2.36 10.87 -9.85
CA VAL A 214 1.18 10.35 -10.57
C VAL A 214 0.95 8.89 -10.23
N ALA A 215 2.01 8.07 -10.23
CA ALA A 215 1.91 6.66 -9.90
C ALA A 215 1.44 6.45 -8.46
N GLN A 216 1.90 7.26 -7.52
CA GLN A 216 1.48 7.18 -6.12
C GLN A 216 0.01 7.53 -5.94
N THR A 217 -0.48 8.62 -6.56
CA THR A 217 -1.89 8.99 -6.55
C THR A 217 -2.74 7.88 -7.19
N ALA A 218 -2.34 7.40 -8.36
CA ALA A 218 -3.02 6.33 -9.06
C ALA A 218 -3.10 5.04 -8.21
N SER A 219 -2.06 4.72 -7.44
CA SER A 219 -2.09 3.56 -6.54
C SER A 219 -3.19 3.63 -5.49
N VAL A 220 -3.37 4.79 -4.84
CA VAL A 220 -4.44 4.96 -3.84
C VAL A 220 -5.80 4.79 -4.50
N LEU A 221 -6.02 5.40 -5.68
CA LEU A 221 -7.25 5.28 -6.43
C LEU A 221 -7.53 3.83 -6.85
N LEU A 222 -6.51 3.12 -7.33
CA LEU A 222 -6.60 1.71 -7.73
C LEU A 222 -6.91 0.80 -6.54
N PHE A 223 -6.35 1.06 -5.36
CA PHE A 223 -6.72 0.33 -4.14
C PHE A 223 -8.14 0.63 -3.68
N VAL A 224 -8.56 1.90 -3.68
CA VAL A 224 -9.93 2.30 -3.35
C VAL A 224 -10.91 1.59 -4.29
N PHE A 225 -10.68 1.70 -5.59
CA PHE A 225 -11.46 1.04 -6.63
C PHE A 225 -11.47 -0.49 -6.42
N GLY A 226 -10.27 -1.08 -6.29
CA GLY A 226 -10.07 -2.52 -6.14
C GLY A 226 -10.81 -3.10 -4.95
N PHE A 227 -10.63 -2.52 -3.76
CA PHE A 227 -11.30 -3.01 -2.54
C PHE A 227 -12.80 -2.78 -2.57
N PHE A 228 -13.26 -1.64 -3.10
CA PHE A 228 -14.70 -1.34 -3.17
C PHE A 228 -15.43 -2.34 -4.06
N PHE A 229 -14.92 -2.57 -5.27
CA PHE A 229 -15.53 -3.52 -6.20
C PHE A 229 -15.43 -4.96 -5.71
N LEU A 230 -14.33 -5.33 -5.07
CA LEU A 230 -14.18 -6.65 -4.48
C LEU A 230 -15.14 -6.86 -3.29
N HIS A 231 -15.42 -5.81 -2.51
CA HIS A 231 -16.45 -5.84 -1.47
C HIS A 231 -17.86 -6.01 -2.05
N LEU A 232 -18.20 -5.28 -3.12
CA LEU A 232 -19.49 -5.41 -3.80
C LEU A 232 -19.70 -6.80 -4.39
N ALA A 233 -18.68 -7.36 -5.05
CA ALA A 233 -18.73 -8.70 -5.62
C ALA A 233 -19.13 -9.76 -4.59
N GLN A 234 -18.66 -9.61 -3.35
CA GLN A 234 -19.00 -10.52 -2.26
C GLN A 234 -20.40 -10.36 -1.71
N HIS A 235 -20.94 -9.14 -1.71
CA HIS A 235 -22.33 -8.90 -1.34
C HIS A 235 -23.30 -9.40 -2.42
N GLY A 236 -22.95 -9.22 -3.70
CA GLY A 236 -23.73 -9.73 -4.84
C GLY A 236 -23.79 -11.26 -4.86
N SER A 237 -22.64 -11.93 -4.74
CA SER A 237 -22.58 -13.40 -4.75
C SER A 237 -23.37 -14.06 -3.60
N ARG A 238 -23.54 -13.39 -2.45
CA ARG A 238 -24.40 -13.91 -1.36
C ARG A 238 -25.88 -13.84 -1.69
N ARG A 239 -26.33 -12.78 -2.38
CA ARG A 239 -27.74 -12.63 -2.78
C ARG A 239 -28.16 -13.67 -3.82
N GLU A 240 -27.25 -14.03 -4.74
CA GLU A 240 -27.50 -15.05 -5.77
C GLU A 240 -27.49 -16.49 -5.20
N LEU A 241 -26.85 -16.72 -4.06
CA LEU A 241 -26.78 -18.02 -3.40
C LEU A 241 -27.85 -18.24 -2.32
N GLY A 242 -28.83 -17.34 -2.18
CA GLY A 242 -29.97 -17.53 -1.27
C GLY A 242 -29.61 -17.69 0.21
N GLN A 243 -28.55 -17.01 0.68
CA GLN A 243 -28.13 -16.97 2.09
C GLN A 243 -28.25 -15.57 2.70
#